data_AF-A0A6A8G3C1-F1
#
_entry.id   AF-A0A6A8G3C1-F1
#
_cell.length_a   1.000
_cell.length_b   1.000
_cell.length_c   1.000
_cell.angle_alpha   90.00
_cell.angle_beta   90.00
_cell.angle_gamma   90.00
#
_symmetry.space_group_name_H-M   'P 1'
#
loop_
_entity.id
_entity.type
_entity.pdbx_description
1 polymer ?
#
loop_
_entity_poly.entity_id
_entity_poly.type
_entity_poly.pdbx_seq_one_letter_code
_entity_poly.pdbx_strand_id
1 'polypeptide(L)'
;NNAYANEEDPKIESLCKKSSVDPIALHNINDDYINNRFTTVKSIVSTTEKFLDFDLLFKSINWLDGISAEFKDLKVEFSSSAISKEFLGKTVDIYGVYYKAHCHGEHQVDTACTYGGVTPHENNKLSEPKNIGVAVYKDNVNVNTFIVTTDKKKVTAQELDIKVRTKLNNAYKLYDR
;
A
#
# COMPACT_ATOMS: atom_id res chain seq x y z
N ASN A 1 -26.54 -0.93 5.21
CA ASN A 1 -26.60 -0.45 3.82
C ASN A 1 -25.19 -0.21 3.32
N ASN A 2 -24.55 -1.23 2.75
CA ASN A 2 -23.24 -1.09 2.12
C ASN A 2 -23.45 -0.57 0.71
N ALA A 3 -23.28 0.73 0.51
CA ALA A 3 -23.08 1.29 -0.82
C ALA A 3 -21.68 0.90 -1.27
N TYR A 4 -21.50 -0.34 -1.74
CA TYR A 4 -20.45 -0.58 -2.71
C TYR A 4 -20.86 0.22 -3.94
N ALA A 5 -20.02 1.17 -4.37
CA ALA A 5 -20.20 1.77 -5.67
C ALA A 5 -20.20 0.61 -6.68
N ASN A 6 -21.34 0.37 -7.34
CA ASN A 6 -21.38 -0.48 -8.52
C ASN A 6 -20.69 0.32 -9.63
N GLU A 7 -19.37 0.41 -9.58
CA GLU A 7 -18.61 0.76 -10.77
C GLU A 7 -18.85 -0.35 -11.79
N GLU A 8 -19.28 0.04 -12.99
CA GLU A 8 -19.35 -0.88 -14.11
C GLU A 8 -17.94 -1.45 -14.36
N ASP A 9 -17.85 -2.74 -14.68
CA ASP A 9 -16.59 -3.37 -15.04
C ASP A 9 -15.90 -2.57 -16.16
N PRO A 10 -14.57 -2.37 -16.09
CA PRO A 10 -13.86 -1.62 -17.10
C PRO A 10 -13.98 -2.31 -18.45
N LYS A 11 -14.23 -1.52 -19.50
CA LYS A 11 -14.18 -2.03 -20.87
C LYS A 11 -12.72 -2.34 -21.23
N ILE A 12 -12.48 -3.41 -21.98
CA ILE A 12 -11.11 -3.86 -22.33
C ILE A 12 -10.31 -2.72 -22.99
N GLU A 13 -10.97 -1.93 -23.85
CA GLU A 13 -10.38 -0.79 -24.53
C GLU A 13 -9.99 0.38 -23.61
N SER A 14 -10.57 0.47 -22.40
CA SER A 14 -10.21 1.49 -21.41
C SER A 14 -9.02 1.10 -20.53
N LEU A 15 -8.59 -0.16 -20.57
CA LEU A 15 -7.45 -0.62 -19.78
C LEU A 15 -6.11 -0.26 -20.46
N CYS A 16 -5.16 0.22 -19.68
CA CYS A 16 -3.80 0.49 -20.14
C CYS A 16 -3.15 -0.80 -20.65
N LYS A 17 -2.69 -0.80 -21.90
CA LYS A 17 -1.95 -1.94 -22.46
C LYS A 17 -0.53 -1.94 -21.91
N LYS A 18 -0.03 -3.10 -21.47
CA LYS A 18 1.37 -3.24 -21.04
C LYS A 18 2.37 -2.79 -22.12
N SER A 19 2.04 -3.01 -23.40
CA SER A 19 2.84 -2.59 -24.55
C SER A 19 2.97 -1.07 -24.73
N SER A 20 2.12 -0.27 -24.07
CA SER A 20 2.21 1.20 -24.10
C SER A 20 2.85 1.79 -22.84
N VAL A 21 3.25 0.96 -21.87
CA VAL A 21 3.90 1.43 -20.64
C VAL A 21 5.39 1.64 -20.92
N ASP A 22 5.92 2.78 -20.46
CA ASP A 22 7.34 3.07 -20.53
C ASP A 22 8.18 1.95 -19.85
N PRO A 23 9.28 1.48 -20.46
CA PRO A 23 10.05 0.36 -19.92
C PRO A 23 10.67 0.62 -18.53
N ILE A 24 10.95 1.88 -18.17
CA ILE A 24 11.43 2.26 -16.83
C ILE A 24 10.27 2.21 -15.85
N ALA A 25 9.10 2.74 -16.22
CA ALA A 25 7.90 2.64 -15.39
C ALA A 25 7.51 1.17 -15.12
N LEU A 26 7.62 0.29 -16.13
CA LEU A 26 7.36 -1.14 -15.98
C LEU A 26 8.40 -1.83 -15.07
N HIS A 27 9.66 -1.42 -15.14
CA HIS A 27 10.70 -1.91 -14.23
C HIS A 27 10.45 -1.45 -12.78
N ASN A 28 10.10 -0.18 -12.58
CA ASN A 28 9.83 0.36 -11.24
C ASN A 28 8.65 -0.34 -10.57
N ILE A 29 7.53 -0.55 -11.28
CA ILE A 29 6.40 -1.29 -10.71
C ILE A 29 6.74 -2.78 -10.47
N ASN A 30 7.64 -3.37 -11.26
CA ASN A 30 8.14 -4.71 -10.97
C ASN A 30 8.87 -4.72 -9.62
N ASP A 31 9.79 -3.77 -9.44
CA ASP A 31 10.59 -3.62 -8.22
C ASP A 31 9.74 -3.34 -6.97
N ASP A 32 8.67 -2.55 -7.11
CA ASP A 32 7.73 -2.25 -6.02
C ASP A 32 7.05 -3.51 -5.46
N TYR A 33 6.72 -4.49 -6.33
CA TYR A 33 5.90 -5.65 -5.97
C TYR A 33 6.62 -7.00 -6.05
N ILE A 34 7.86 -7.12 -6.51
CA ILE A 34 8.50 -8.44 -6.70
C ILE A 34 8.83 -9.15 -5.38
N ASN A 35 9.27 -8.42 -4.35
CA ASN A 35 9.76 -9.01 -3.10
C ASN A 35 9.36 -8.23 -1.84
N ASN A 36 8.36 -7.36 -1.93
CA ASN A 36 7.94 -6.45 -0.86
C ASN A 36 9.05 -5.53 -0.33
N ARG A 37 10.16 -5.32 -1.08
CA ARG A 37 11.26 -4.44 -0.68
C ARG A 37 10.78 -3.04 -0.33
N PHE A 38 9.82 -2.52 -1.09
CA PHE A 38 9.26 -1.18 -0.88
C PHE A 38 7.96 -1.21 -0.06
N THR A 39 7.63 -2.33 0.61
CA THR A 39 6.44 -2.41 1.45
C THR A 39 6.77 -1.93 2.87
N THR A 40 6.08 -0.90 3.33
CA THR A 40 6.12 -0.48 4.74
C THR A 40 5.01 -1.16 5.53
N VAL A 41 5.37 -1.80 6.64
CA VAL A 41 4.43 -2.37 7.60
C VAL A 41 4.80 -1.83 8.98
N LYS A 42 3.95 -0.97 9.54
CA LYS A 42 4.11 -0.39 10.88
C LYS A 42 2.86 -0.68 11.69
N SER A 43 3.04 -0.99 12.96
CA SER A 43 1.93 -1.24 13.87
C SER A 43 2.17 -0.49 15.17
N ILE A 44 1.09 -0.01 15.79
CA ILE A 44 1.14 0.75 17.05
C ILE A 44 2.02 1.99 16.89
N VAL A 45 1.77 2.78 15.85
CA VAL A 45 2.42 4.07 15.63
C VAL A 45 1.43 5.20 15.78
N SER A 46 1.89 6.38 16.20
CA SER A 46 1.07 7.57 16.30
C SER A 46 1.90 8.81 16.00
N THR A 47 1.25 9.88 15.58
CA THR A 47 1.89 11.18 15.39
C THR A 47 0.89 12.31 15.58
N THR A 48 1.36 13.43 16.09
CA THR A 48 0.64 14.72 16.08
C THR A 48 1.22 15.69 15.06
N GLU A 49 2.15 15.22 14.24
CA GLU A 49 2.90 16.04 13.29
C GLU A 49 2.41 15.88 11.86
N LYS A 50 2.59 16.95 11.09
CA LYS A 50 2.24 17.06 9.68
C LYS A 50 3.28 17.89 8.95
N PHE A 51 3.44 17.62 7.66
CA PHE A 51 4.15 18.51 6.75
C PHE A 51 3.15 19.44 6.03
N LEU A 52 2.05 18.89 5.50
CA LEU A 52 0.91 19.62 4.94
C LEU A 52 -0.39 19.21 5.62
N ASP A 53 -1.48 19.95 5.43
CA ASP A 53 -2.74 19.69 6.15
C ASP A 53 -3.37 18.33 5.81
N PHE A 54 -3.09 17.77 4.62
CA PHE A 54 -3.56 16.49 4.11
C PHE A 54 -2.59 15.30 4.31
N ASP A 55 -1.51 15.47 5.08
CA ASP A 55 -0.61 14.37 5.42
C ASP A 55 -0.46 14.16 6.93
N LEU A 56 0.25 13.08 7.28
CA LEU A 56 0.78 12.79 8.60
C LEU A 56 2.27 12.50 8.48
N LEU A 57 3.07 13.12 9.35
CA LEU A 57 4.51 12.91 9.41
C LEU A 57 4.83 12.08 10.64
N PHE A 58 5.32 10.86 10.44
CA PHE A 58 5.77 9.98 11.53
C PHE A 58 7.28 10.08 11.65
N LYS A 59 7.74 10.72 12.72
CA LYS A 59 9.17 10.92 12.99
C LYS A 59 9.83 9.72 13.63
N SER A 60 11.13 9.56 13.36
CA SER A 60 11.98 8.56 14.02
C SER A 60 11.39 7.13 13.97
N ILE A 61 10.84 6.76 12.82
CA ILE A 61 10.31 5.42 12.60
C ILE A 61 11.46 4.42 12.56
N ASN A 62 11.28 3.29 13.25
CA ASN A 62 12.20 2.17 13.17
C ASN A 62 11.96 1.35 11.88
N TRP A 63 12.95 1.27 11.01
CA TRP A 63 12.93 0.49 9.77
C TRP A 63 13.74 -0.80 9.94
N LEU A 64 13.03 -1.91 10.18
CA LEU A 64 13.62 -3.20 10.58
C LEU A 64 14.13 -4.05 9.41
N ASP A 65 14.00 -3.59 8.16
CA ASP A 65 14.38 -4.35 6.95
C ASP A 65 15.83 -4.13 6.50
N GLY A 66 16.59 -3.26 7.18
CA GLY A 66 17.98 -2.91 6.87
C GLY A 66 18.18 -2.10 5.58
N ILE A 67 17.26 -2.21 4.62
CA ILE A 67 17.26 -1.50 3.34
C ILE A 67 16.68 -0.09 3.50
N SER A 68 15.60 0.04 4.27
CA SER A 68 14.91 1.30 4.53
C SER A 68 15.48 2.03 5.75
N ALA A 69 16.54 1.49 6.36
CA ALA A 69 17.20 2.07 7.53
C ALA A 69 17.85 3.44 7.27
N GLU A 70 18.01 3.84 6.01
CA GLU A 70 18.42 5.20 5.64
C GLU A 70 17.36 6.25 5.96
N PHE A 71 16.07 5.89 5.96
CA PHE A 71 15.00 6.83 6.27
C PHE A 71 14.83 6.97 7.78
N LYS A 72 14.67 8.21 8.22
CA LYS A 72 14.34 8.54 9.61
C LYS A 72 12.83 8.66 9.80
N ASP A 73 12.16 9.21 8.79
CA ASP A 73 10.76 9.59 8.86
C ASP A 73 9.92 8.92 7.77
N LEU A 74 8.62 8.81 8.03
CA LEU A 74 7.62 8.38 7.05
C LEU A 74 6.53 9.43 6.94
N LYS A 75 6.34 9.99 5.75
CA LYS A 75 5.21 10.84 5.41
C LYS A 75 4.10 10.00 4.78
N VAL A 76 2.89 10.08 5.33
CA VAL A 76 1.70 9.43 4.78
C VAL A 76 0.76 10.48 4.23
N GLU A 77 0.55 10.49 2.92
CA GLU A 77 -0.29 11.45 2.23
C GLU A 77 -1.71 10.90 2.00
N PHE A 78 -2.72 11.75 2.19
CA PHE A 78 -4.13 11.43 1.99
C PHE A 78 -4.77 12.31 0.92
N SER A 79 -5.90 11.88 0.38
CA SER A 79 -6.64 12.65 -0.63
C SER A 79 -7.31 13.92 -0.09
N SER A 80 -7.37 14.10 1.24
CA SER A 80 -7.91 15.31 1.86
C SER A 80 -7.42 15.49 3.30
N SER A 81 -7.50 16.74 3.78
CA SER A 81 -7.24 17.06 5.19
C SER A 81 -8.31 16.58 6.17
N ALA A 82 -9.50 16.20 5.67
CA ALA A 82 -10.50 15.53 6.49
C ALA A 82 -9.99 14.16 6.94
N ILE A 83 -9.44 13.36 6.01
CA ILE A 83 -8.92 12.02 6.31
C ILE A 83 -7.70 12.10 7.24
N SER A 84 -6.76 13.04 7.00
CA SER A 84 -5.59 13.17 7.88
C SER A 84 -6.00 13.53 9.32
N LYS A 85 -7.03 14.37 9.51
CA LYS A 85 -7.59 14.70 10.83
C LYS A 85 -8.23 13.50 11.52
N GLU A 86 -8.76 12.53 10.79
CA GLU A 86 -9.32 11.32 11.38
C GLU A 86 -8.26 10.46 12.08
N PHE A 87 -7.00 10.52 11.64
CA PHE A 87 -5.91 9.68 12.16
C PHE A 87 -4.89 10.45 13.02
N LEU A 88 -4.85 11.78 12.92
CA LEU A 88 -3.95 12.63 13.71
C LEU A 88 -4.11 12.37 15.22
N GLY A 89 -3.00 12.13 15.91
CA GLY A 89 -2.95 11.89 17.35
C GLY A 89 -3.51 10.53 17.79
N LYS A 90 -3.89 9.65 16.86
CA LYS A 90 -4.40 8.31 17.16
C LYS A 90 -3.33 7.24 16.93
N THR A 91 -3.46 6.13 17.64
CA THR A 91 -2.68 4.91 17.39
C THR A 91 -3.22 4.20 16.15
N VAL A 92 -2.35 3.97 15.18
CA VAL A 92 -2.69 3.40 13.87
C VAL A 92 -1.71 2.31 13.47
N ASP A 93 -2.13 1.51 12.49
CA ASP A 93 -1.29 0.61 11.71
C ASP A 93 -1.16 1.16 10.29
N ILE A 94 0.02 1.01 9.68
CA ILE A 94 0.32 1.45 8.31
C ILE A 94 0.76 0.23 7.49
N TYR A 95 0.13 0.03 6.34
CA TYR A 95 0.52 -0.97 5.35
C TYR A 95 0.41 -0.37 3.95
N GLY A 96 1.55 -0.15 3.28
CA GLY A 96 1.59 0.51 1.97
C GLY A 96 2.90 0.28 1.22
N VAL A 97 2.96 0.74 -0.03
CA VAL A 97 4.22 0.85 -0.80
C VAL A 97 4.79 2.24 -0.54
N TYR A 98 6.04 2.33 -0.09
CA TYR A 98 6.72 3.59 0.11
C TYR A 98 7.66 3.91 -1.04
N TYR A 99 7.98 5.18 -1.23
CA TYR A 99 8.88 5.66 -2.27
C TYR A 99 9.77 6.80 -1.76
N LYS A 100 10.91 6.98 -2.43
CA LYS A 100 11.89 8.06 -2.17
C LYS A 100 11.86 9.15 -3.25
N ALA A 101 11.71 8.76 -4.51
CA ALA A 101 11.75 9.70 -5.63
C ALA A 101 10.64 10.75 -5.49
N HIS A 102 11.00 12.03 -5.52
CA HIS A 102 10.06 13.14 -5.31
C HIS A 102 9.33 13.14 -3.95
N CYS A 103 9.84 12.40 -2.96
CA CYS A 103 9.39 12.53 -1.59
C CYS A 103 10.01 13.77 -0.94
N HIS A 104 9.17 14.60 -0.34
CA HIS A 104 9.60 15.78 0.41
C HIS A 104 9.04 15.70 1.84
N GLY A 105 9.94 15.81 2.81
CA GLY A 105 9.63 15.90 4.24
C GLY A 105 10.36 17.10 4.86
N GLU A 106 10.76 16.97 6.13
CA GLU A 106 11.52 18.03 6.79
C GLU A 106 12.90 18.26 6.15
N HIS A 107 13.39 19.49 6.26
CA HIS A 107 14.69 19.87 5.71
C HIS A 107 15.81 19.03 6.36
N GLN A 108 16.67 18.44 5.52
CA GLN A 108 17.81 17.60 5.95
C GLN A 108 17.42 16.32 6.70
N VAL A 109 16.19 15.85 6.54
CA VAL A 109 15.73 14.56 7.08
C VAL A 109 15.38 13.61 5.94
N ASP A 110 16.09 12.47 5.86
CA ASP A 110 15.76 11.41 4.92
C ASP A 110 14.37 10.84 5.25
N THR A 111 13.41 11.16 4.39
CA THR A 111 11.99 10.85 4.57
C THR A 111 11.54 9.90 3.46
N ALA A 112 10.87 8.82 3.82
CA ALA A 112 10.10 8.00 2.89
C ALA A 112 8.67 8.52 2.80
N CYS A 113 8.03 8.40 1.64
CA CYS A 113 6.64 8.80 1.44
C CYS A 113 5.78 7.60 1.07
N THR A 114 4.52 7.60 1.46
CA THR A 114 3.50 6.65 0.99
C THR A 114 2.14 7.33 0.91
N TYR A 115 1.20 6.69 0.23
CA TYR A 115 -0.18 7.15 0.10
C TYR A 115 -1.12 6.24 0.87
N GLY A 116 -1.91 6.80 1.78
CA GLY A 116 -2.92 6.07 2.54
C GLY A 116 -2.34 4.90 3.34
N GLY A 117 -2.97 3.72 3.22
CA GLY A 117 -2.51 2.52 3.92
C GLY A 117 -2.72 2.52 5.43
N VAL A 118 -3.44 3.49 5.98
CA VAL A 118 -3.63 3.69 7.42
C VAL A 118 -4.95 3.08 7.89
N THR A 119 -4.89 2.35 9.00
CA THR A 119 -6.06 1.83 9.71
C THR A 119 -5.93 2.14 11.20
N PRO A 120 -7.04 2.38 11.93
CA PRO A 120 -6.98 2.45 13.40
C PRO A 120 -6.38 1.16 13.96
N HIS A 121 -5.55 1.27 15.00
CA HIS A 121 -5.03 0.11 15.72
C HIS A 121 -6.09 -0.44 16.68
N GLU A 122 -6.65 0.46 17.49
CA GLU A 122 -7.63 0.13 18.54
C GLU A 122 -8.86 -0.56 17.98
N ASN A 123 -9.25 -1.67 18.62
CA ASN A 123 -10.40 -2.51 18.26
C ASN A 123 -10.40 -3.07 16.83
N ASN A 124 -9.31 -2.93 16.06
CA ASN A 124 -9.25 -3.36 14.66
C ASN A 124 -8.52 -4.70 14.47
N LYS A 125 -7.85 -5.24 15.48
CA LYS A 125 -7.19 -6.55 15.40
C LYS A 125 -8.19 -7.71 15.55
N LEU A 126 -8.02 -8.75 14.74
CA LEU A 126 -8.71 -10.02 14.83
C LEU A 126 -7.96 -10.96 15.76
N SER A 127 -8.69 -11.84 16.47
CA SER A 127 -8.07 -12.89 17.28
C SER A 127 -7.36 -13.94 16.41
N GLU A 128 -7.87 -14.18 15.21
CA GLU A 128 -7.30 -15.10 14.22
C GLU A 128 -7.23 -14.40 12.85
N PRO A 129 -6.15 -14.59 12.07
CA PRO A 129 -6.05 -14.04 10.72
C PRO A 129 -7.23 -14.47 9.83
N LYS A 130 -7.81 -13.51 9.11
CA LYS A 130 -8.84 -13.77 8.11
C LYS A 130 -8.20 -14.16 6.79
N ASN A 131 -8.64 -15.29 6.24
CA ASN A 131 -8.29 -15.74 4.89
C ASN A 131 -9.22 -15.08 3.85
N ILE A 132 -8.64 -14.56 2.78
CA ILE A 132 -9.34 -13.95 1.66
C ILE A 132 -8.92 -14.70 0.39
N GLY A 133 -9.89 -15.35 -0.26
CA GLY A 133 -9.67 -16.07 -1.51
C GLY A 133 -9.55 -15.13 -2.69
N VAL A 134 -8.61 -15.41 -3.59
CA VAL A 134 -8.33 -14.64 -4.80
C VAL A 134 -8.37 -15.60 -5.98
N ALA A 135 -9.23 -15.30 -6.96
CA ALA A 135 -9.33 -16.04 -8.20
C ALA A 135 -8.66 -15.24 -9.34
N VAL A 136 -7.84 -15.92 -10.13
CA VAL A 136 -7.06 -15.32 -11.21
C VAL A 136 -7.61 -15.81 -12.54
N TYR A 137 -8.02 -14.87 -13.38
CA TYR A 137 -8.55 -15.17 -14.70
C TYR A 137 -7.58 -14.71 -15.78
N LYS A 138 -7.34 -15.58 -16.75
CA LYS A 138 -6.64 -15.26 -18.00
C LYS A 138 -7.55 -15.66 -19.16
N ASP A 139 -7.84 -14.71 -20.04
CA ASP A 139 -8.74 -14.93 -21.19
C ASP A 139 -10.08 -15.56 -20.78
N ASN A 140 -10.68 -15.03 -19.70
CA ASN A 140 -11.93 -15.50 -19.07
C ASN A 140 -11.89 -16.92 -18.46
N VAL A 141 -10.71 -17.56 -18.40
CA VAL A 141 -10.52 -18.87 -17.75
C VAL A 141 -9.86 -18.69 -16.40
N ASN A 142 -10.42 -19.31 -15.36
CA ASN A 142 -9.75 -19.36 -14.05
C ASN A 142 -8.51 -20.23 -14.15
N VAL A 143 -7.34 -19.62 -14.01
CA VAL A 143 -6.04 -20.30 -14.12
C VAL A 143 -5.40 -20.59 -12.76
N ASN A 144 -5.86 -19.96 -11.68
CA ASN A 144 -5.32 -20.13 -10.35
C ASN A 144 -6.24 -19.54 -9.28
N THR A 145 -6.20 -20.13 -8.09
CA THR A 145 -6.82 -19.61 -6.89
C THR A 145 -5.83 -19.67 -5.74
N PHE A 146 -5.69 -18.59 -4.99
CA PHE A 146 -4.84 -18.56 -3.80
C PHE A 146 -5.45 -17.72 -2.69
N ILE A 147 -4.84 -17.79 -1.51
CA ILE A 147 -5.30 -17.05 -0.32
C ILE A 147 -4.31 -15.94 0.00
N VAL A 148 -4.81 -14.76 0.35
CA VAL A 148 -4.08 -13.74 1.11
C VAL A 148 -4.71 -13.60 2.50
N THR A 149 -3.95 -13.16 3.48
CA THR A 149 -4.40 -13.08 4.87
C THR A 149 -4.28 -11.67 5.42
N THR A 150 -5.12 -11.32 6.38
CA THR A 150 -5.00 -10.09 7.17
C THR A 150 -5.48 -10.35 8.59
N ASP A 151 -4.85 -9.74 9.58
CA ASP A 151 -5.30 -9.76 10.98
C ASP A 151 -6.16 -8.55 11.34
N LYS A 152 -6.58 -7.74 10.35
CA LYS A 152 -7.40 -6.55 10.55
C LYS A 152 -8.88 -6.81 10.26
N LYS A 153 -9.78 -6.29 11.11
CA LYS A 153 -11.24 -6.26 10.90
C LYS A 153 -11.61 -5.33 9.74
N LYS A 154 -11.01 -4.14 9.73
CA LYS A 154 -11.05 -3.17 8.64
C LYS A 154 -9.64 -3.08 8.04
N VAL A 155 -9.49 -3.59 6.83
CA VAL A 155 -8.24 -3.62 6.06
C VAL A 155 -8.33 -2.67 4.88
N THR A 156 -7.21 -2.06 4.47
CA THR A 156 -7.17 -1.21 3.28
C THR A 156 -7.14 -2.08 2.02
N ALA A 157 -7.71 -1.57 0.92
CA ALA A 157 -7.56 -2.21 -0.39
C ALA A 157 -6.07 -2.34 -0.77
N GLN A 158 -5.26 -1.32 -0.44
CA GLN A 158 -3.82 -1.30 -0.71
C GLN A 158 -3.07 -2.47 -0.04
N GLU A 159 -3.38 -2.83 1.22
CA GLU A 159 -2.76 -3.98 1.88
C GLU A 159 -3.04 -5.29 1.14
N LEU A 160 -4.29 -5.48 0.70
CA LEU A 160 -4.69 -6.68 -0.04
C LEU A 160 -4.07 -6.68 -1.45
N ASP A 161 -4.08 -5.54 -2.14
CA ASP A 161 -3.53 -5.38 -3.49
C ASP A 161 -2.03 -5.67 -3.53
N ILE A 162 -1.25 -5.16 -2.56
CA ILE A 162 0.18 -5.47 -2.43
C ILE A 162 0.38 -6.98 -2.29
N LYS A 163 -0.34 -7.63 -1.35
CA LYS A 163 -0.22 -9.08 -1.12
C LYS A 163 -0.58 -9.90 -2.38
N VAL A 164 -1.58 -9.45 -3.14
CA VAL A 164 -2.03 -10.10 -4.38
C VAL A 164 -1.00 -9.91 -5.49
N ARG A 165 -0.61 -8.67 -5.78
CA ARG A 165 0.35 -8.34 -6.84
C ARG A 165 1.70 -8.99 -6.59
N THR A 166 2.17 -9.05 -5.35
CA THR A 166 3.43 -9.76 -5.04
C THR A 166 3.37 -11.24 -5.38
N LYS A 167 2.25 -11.92 -5.06
CA LYS A 167 2.08 -13.33 -5.43
C LYS A 167 1.95 -13.52 -6.93
N LEU A 168 1.16 -12.70 -7.60
CA LEU A 168 0.96 -12.77 -9.05
C LEU A 168 2.24 -12.46 -9.81
N ASN A 169 3.01 -11.47 -9.39
CA ASN A 169 4.24 -11.10 -10.04
C ASN A 169 5.31 -12.20 -9.90
N ASN A 170 5.40 -12.83 -8.74
CA ASN A 170 6.29 -13.98 -8.55
C ASN A 170 5.88 -15.21 -9.38
N ALA A 171 4.58 -15.47 -9.51
CA ALA A 171 4.06 -16.65 -10.22
C ALA A 171 4.03 -16.47 -11.75
N TYR A 172 3.68 -15.27 -12.23
CA TYR A 172 3.37 -15.01 -13.65
C TYR A 172 4.26 -13.97 -14.29
N LYS A 173 5.23 -13.41 -13.55
CA LYS A 173 6.09 -12.34 -14.06
C LYS A 173 5.26 -11.17 -14.60
N LEU A 174 4.24 -10.80 -13.83
CA LEU A 174 3.19 -9.84 -14.20
C LEU A 174 3.79 -8.56 -14.79
N TYR A 175 4.91 -8.10 -14.23
CA TYR A 175 5.58 -6.86 -14.63
C TYR A 175 6.92 -7.06 -15.36
N ASP A 176 7.36 -8.30 -15.66
CA ASP A 176 8.58 -8.50 -16.46
C ASP A 176 8.39 -8.02 -17.90
N ARG A 177 9.48 -7.67 -18.59
CA ARG A 177 9.43 -7.21 -19.98
C ARG A 177 9.13 -8.33 -20.97
#